data_AF-A0A976Q604-F1
#
_entry.id   AF-A0A976Q604-F1
#
_cell.length_a   1.000
_cell.length_b   1.000
_cell.length_c   1.000
_cell.angle_alpha   90.00
_cell.angle_beta   90.00
_cell.angle_gamma   90.00
#
_symmetry.space_group_name_H-M   'P 1'
#
loop_
_entity.id
_entity.type
_entity.pdbx_description
1 polymer ?
#
loop_
_entity_poly.entity_id
_entity_poly.type
_entity_poly.pdbx_seq_one_letter_code
_entity_poly.pdbx_strand_id
1 'polypeptide(L)'
;MFWYRILEWFGDITERYKLLRDFNKAAKYSFISGEAPTLLQARITRGSFEYRHAFTKFLSSGFRIKALSGNPLAKDELIEIGKVILDNEELVRHLISLGWDTLEVHDLVGFNGVKWALKNHAKIGGYLT
;
A
#
# COMPACT_ATOMS: atom_id res chain seq x y z
N MET A 1 -26.40 14.06 -17.10
CA MET A 1 -25.31 13.60 -18.00
C MET A 1 -23.92 14.11 -17.58
N PHE A 2 -23.74 15.38 -17.19
CA PHE A 2 -22.44 15.89 -16.67
C PHE A 2 -22.07 15.31 -15.28
N TRP A 3 -23.08 15.14 -14.42
CA TRP A 3 -22.92 14.59 -13.07
C TRP A 3 -22.39 13.15 -12.99
N TYR A 4 -22.70 12.29 -13.97
CA TYR A 4 -22.15 10.93 -14.03
C TYR A 4 -20.66 10.92 -14.39
N ARG A 5 -20.22 11.81 -15.29
CA ARG A 5 -18.79 11.97 -15.63
C ARG A 5 -17.97 12.52 -14.47
N ILE A 6 -18.57 13.41 -13.66
CA ILE A 6 -17.99 13.87 -12.40
C ILE A 6 -17.83 12.69 -11.42
N LEU A 7 -18.85 11.85 -11.26
CA LEU A 7 -18.78 10.65 -10.40
C LEU A 7 -17.80 9.59 -10.93
N GLU A 8 -17.59 9.48 -12.24
CA GLU A 8 -16.56 8.64 -12.86
C GLU A 8 -15.15 9.21 -12.66
N TRP A 9 -14.96 10.53 -12.71
CA TRP A 9 -13.71 11.21 -12.31
C TRP A 9 -13.43 11.11 -10.81
N PHE A 10 -14.48 11.04 -9.99
CA PHE A 10 -14.41 10.73 -8.56
C PHE A 10 -14.56 9.24 -8.26
N GLY A 11 -14.41 8.39 -9.28
CA GLY A 11 -14.24 6.95 -9.17
C GLY A 11 -12.87 6.57 -8.60
N ASP A 12 -12.43 7.27 -7.55
CA ASP A 12 -11.26 6.98 -6.70
C ASP A 12 -11.24 5.49 -6.31
N ILE A 13 -12.42 4.90 -6.12
CA ILE A 13 -12.60 3.46 -5.88
C ILE A 13 -12.08 2.59 -7.04
N THR A 14 -12.38 2.95 -8.30
CA THR A 14 -11.93 2.20 -9.47
C THR A 14 -10.41 2.26 -9.61
N GLU A 15 -9.84 3.45 -9.41
CA GLU A 15 -8.39 3.63 -9.45
C GLU A 15 -7.68 2.89 -8.31
N ARG A 16 -8.27 2.89 -7.11
CA ARG A 16 -7.79 2.10 -5.98
C ARG A 16 -7.75 0.61 -6.27
N TYR A 17 -8.83 0.06 -6.83
CA TYR A 17 -8.87 -1.36 -7.20
C TYR A 17 -7.93 -1.68 -8.37
N LYS A 18 -7.76 -0.75 -9.31
CA LYS A 18 -6.78 -0.87 -10.39
C LYS A 18 -5.36 -0.93 -9.82
N LEU A 19 -4.96 0.01 -8.96
CA LEU A 19 -3.65 0.03 -8.31
C LEU A 19 -3.41 -1.28 -7.54
N LEU A 20 -4.39 -1.72 -6.73
CA LEU A 20 -4.29 -2.97 -5.99
C LEU A 20 -4.07 -4.18 -6.89
N ARG A 21 -4.83 -4.28 -7.99
CA ARG A 21 -4.72 -5.38 -8.96
C ARG A 21 -3.38 -5.32 -9.69
N ASP A 22 -2.96 -4.14 -10.13
CA ASP A 22 -1.75 -3.95 -10.90
C ASP A 22 -0.50 -4.22 -10.03
N PHE A 23 -0.51 -3.81 -8.75
CA PHE A 23 0.49 -4.21 -7.75
C PHE A 23 0.56 -5.73 -7.61
N ASN A 24 -0.57 -6.40 -7.37
CA ASN A 24 -0.62 -7.85 -7.21
C ASN A 24 -0.16 -8.60 -8.47
N LYS A 25 -0.47 -8.07 -9.65
CA LYS A 25 -0.02 -8.60 -10.94
C LYS A 25 1.50 -8.47 -11.07
N ALA A 26 2.06 -7.29 -10.76
CA ALA A 26 3.51 -7.06 -10.78
C ALA A 26 4.24 -7.96 -9.77
N ALA A 27 3.78 -8.01 -8.52
CA ALA A 27 4.34 -8.87 -7.48
C ALA A 27 4.35 -10.35 -7.88
N LYS A 28 3.26 -10.82 -8.51
CA LYS A 28 3.20 -12.18 -9.05
C LYS A 28 4.23 -12.41 -10.15
N TYR A 29 4.41 -11.46 -11.07
CA TYR A 29 5.38 -11.61 -12.14
C TYR A 29 6.82 -11.57 -11.63
N SER A 30 7.17 -10.64 -10.74
CA SER A 30 8.52 -10.59 -10.15
C SER A 30 8.85 -11.85 -9.35
N PHE A 31 7.86 -12.48 -8.71
CA PHE A 31 8.07 -13.79 -8.09
C PHE A 31 8.30 -14.90 -9.13
N ILE A 32 7.53 -14.93 -10.22
CA ILE A 32 7.68 -15.93 -11.30
C ILE A 32 9.02 -15.77 -12.03
N SER A 33 9.47 -14.53 -12.28
CA SER A 33 10.75 -14.25 -12.94
C SER A 33 11.96 -14.44 -12.04
N GLY A 34 11.76 -14.61 -10.72
CA GLY A 34 12.82 -14.77 -9.73
C GLY A 34 13.45 -13.46 -9.24
N GLU A 35 12.91 -12.30 -9.62
CA GLU A 35 13.33 -10.99 -9.13
C GLU A 35 12.96 -10.77 -7.66
N ALA A 36 11.81 -11.30 -7.23
CA ALA A 36 11.36 -11.26 -5.85
C ALA A 36 11.48 -12.67 -5.22
N PRO A 37 12.14 -12.81 -4.05
CA PRO A 37 12.33 -14.12 -3.43
C PRO A 37 11.07 -14.67 -2.75
N THR A 38 10.03 -13.85 -2.60
CA THR A 38 8.76 -14.21 -1.96
C THR A 38 7.59 -13.60 -2.73
N LEU A 39 6.47 -14.32 -2.78
CA LEU A 39 5.24 -13.80 -3.38
C LEU A 39 4.57 -12.81 -2.43
N LEU A 40 4.39 -11.58 -2.89
CA LEU A 40 3.66 -10.55 -2.16
C LEU A 40 2.22 -10.45 -2.65
N GLN A 41 1.29 -10.21 -1.72
CA GLN A 41 -0.10 -9.90 -2.02
C GLN A 41 -0.58 -8.71 -1.21
N ALA A 42 -0.99 -7.65 -1.89
CA ALA A 42 -1.66 -6.49 -1.32
C ALA A 42 -3.17 -6.73 -1.13
N ARG A 43 -3.74 -6.16 -0.06
CA ARG A 43 -5.18 -6.07 0.21
C ARG A 43 -5.53 -4.74 0.88
N ILE A 44 -6.79 -4.34 0.75
CA ILE A 44 -7.32 -3.16 1.44
C ILE A 44 -7.76 -3.58 2.85
N THR A 45 -7.33 -2.84 3.86
CA THR A 45 -7.66 -3.05 5.27
C THR A 45 -8.05 -1.72 5.94
N ARG A 46 -8.44 -1.78 7.22
CA ARG A 46 -8.60 -0.58 8.03
C ARG A 46 -7.22 -0.07 8.46
N GLY A 47 -6.88 1.17 8.11
CA GLY A 47 -5.64 1.82 8.52
C GLY A 47 -5.65 2.27 9.99
N SER A 48 -4.53 2.82 10.45
CA SER A 48 -4.38 3.37 11.79
C SER A 48 -4.98 4.77 11.90
N PHE A 49 -5.69 5.05 13.00
CA PHE A 49 -6.28 6.37 13.25
C PHE A 49 -5.21 7.48 13.39
N GLU A 50 -4.03 7.15 13.91
CA GLU A 50 -2.93 8.10 14.13
C GLU A 50 -2.27 8.55 12.81
N TYR A 51 -2.40 7.75 11.75
CA TYR A 51 -1.69 8.00 10.48
C TYR A 51 -2.51 8.83 9.50
N ARG A 52 -3.76 9.14 9.87
CA ARG A 52 -4.71 9.83 9.01
C ARG A 52 -4.18 11.18 8.51
N HIS A 53 -4.70 11.57 7.36
CA HIS A 53 -4.53 12.87 6.72
C HIS A 53 -5.85 13.31 6.08
N ALA A 54 -5.88 14.52 5.51
CA ALA A 54 -7.09 15.14 4.97
C ALA A 54 -7.82 14.32 3.89
N PHE A 55 -7.13 13.39 3.23
CA PHE A 55 -7.66 12.55 2.15
C PHE A 55 -7.91 11.08 2.56
N THR A 56 -7.69 10.73 3.84
CA THR A 56 -7.90 9.37 4.35
C THR A 56 -9.32 8.85 4.05
N LYS A 57 -9.42 7.59 3.60
CA LYS A 57 -10.70 6.85 3.57
C LYS A 57 -11.01 6.19 4.91
N PHE A 58 -12.11 6.59 5.55
CA PHE A 58 -12.42 6.29 6.96
C PHE A 58 -12.36 4.81 7.39
N LEU A 59 -12.67 3.84 6.51
CA LEU A 59 -12.69 2.39 6.81
C LEU A 59 -11.79 1.52 5.92
N SER A 60 -11.09 2.11 4.94
CA SER A 60 -10.35 1.37 3.91
C SER A 60 -8.97 1.97 3.63
N SER A 61 -8.40 2.71 4.58
CA SER A 61 -7.13 3.43 4.39
C SER A 61 -5.87 2.59 4.58
N GLY A 62 -5.99 1.30 4.93
CA GLY A 62 -4.86 0.39 5.04
C GLY A 62 -4.52 -0.29 3.71
N PHE A 63 -3.24 -0.27 3.35
CA PHE A 63 -2.67 -1.04 2.26
C PHE A 63 -1.80 -2.13 2.86
N ARG A 64 -2.36 -3.34 3.01
CA ARG A 64 -1.69 -4.46 3.67
C ARG A 64 -1.05 -5.39 2.67
N ILE A 65 0.24 -5.62 2.83
CA ILE A 65 0.99 -6.67 2.15
C ILE A 65 1.04 -7.91 3.03
N LYS A 66 0.73 -9.05 2.42
CA LYS A 66 1.06 -10.38 2.95
C LYS A 66 2.20 -10.96 2.14
N ALA A 67 3.23 -11.44 2.82
CA ALA A 67 4.32 -12.18 2.20
C ALA A 67 4.08 -13.68 2.36
N LEU A 68 4.15 -14.42 1.25
CA LEU A 68 4.13 -15.88 1.26
C LEU A 68 5.53 -16.40 1.55
N SER A 69 5.75 -16.84 2.78
CA SER A 69 6.99 -17.48 3.21
C SER A 69 6.70 -18.91 3.65
N GLY A 70 7.63 -19.83 3.37
CA GLY A 70 7.54 -21.22 3.83
C GLY A 70 7.70 -21.36 5.35
N ASN A 71 8.29 -20.35 5.99
CA ASN A 71 8.49 -20.22 7.43
C ASN A 71 7.96 -18.86 7.92
N PRO A 72 7.63 -18.69 9.22
CA PRO A 72 7.32 -17.38 9.77
C PRO A 72 8.46 -16.39 9.53
N LEU A 73 8.13 -15.16 9.09
CA LEU A 73 9.12 -14.12 8.85
C LEU A 73 9.51 -13.43 10.15
N ALA A 74 10.80 -13.15 10.33
CA ALA A 74 11.30 -12.28 11.38
C ALA A 74 10.84 -10.84 11.16
N LYS A 75 10.78 -10.06 12.24
CA LYS A 75 10.36 -8.65 12.20
C LYS A 75 11.22 -7.82 11.23
N ASP A 76 12.52 -8.07 11.18
CA ASP A 76 13.44 -7.34 10.32
C ASP A 76 13.20 -7.63 8.83
N GLU A 77 12.82 -8.86 8.48
CA GLU A 77 12.42 -9.22 7.10
C GLU A 77 11.13 -8.49 6.69
N LEU A 78 10.15 -8.38 7.60
CA LEU A 78 8.94 -7.60 7.35
C LEU A 78 9.25 -6.11 7.16
N ILE A 79 10.23 -5.59 7.91
CA ILE A 79 10.70 -4.20 7.77
C ILE A 79 11.36 -4.00 6.41
N GLU A 80 12.18 -4.95 5.95
CA GLU A 80 12.86 -4.87 4.65
C GLU A 80 11.86 -4.85 3.48
N ILE A 81 10.84 -5.71 3.52
CA ILE A 81 9.72 -5.66 2.56
C ILE A 81 9.03 -4.30 2.60
N GLY A 82 8.79 -3.76 3.79
CA GLY A 82 8.21 -2.42 3.95
C GLY A 82 9.06 -1.33 3.31
N LYS A 83 10.38 -1.35 3.53
CA LYS A 83 11.33 -0.37 2.97
C LYS A 83 11.32 -0.36 1.45
N VAL A 84 11.34 -1.53 0.80
CA VAL A 84 11.29 -1.62 -0.67
C VAL A 84 10.07 -0.88 -1.24
N ILE A 85 8.93 -0.95 -0.58
CA ILE A 85 7.72 -0.24 -0.99
C ILE A 85 7.80 1.25 -0.66
N LEU A 86 8.26 1.58 0.55
CA LEU A 86 8.35 2.96 1.04
C LEU A 86 9.40 3.80 0.32
N ASP A 87 10.44 3.17 -0.23
CA ASP A 87 11.48 3.83 -1.02
C ASP A 87 11.01 4.17 -2.44
N ASN A 88 9.92 3.56 -2.92
CA ASN A 88 9.25 3.95 -4.15
C ASN A 88 8.33 5.16 -3.91
N GLU A 89 8.91 6.36 -3.98
CA GLU A 89 8.22 7.62 -3.73
C GLU A 89 6.99 7.83 -4.62
N GLU A 90 7.05 7.43 -5.89
CA GLU A 90 5.92 7.54 -6.83
C GLU A 90 4.72 6.70 -6.35
N LEU A 91 4.96 5.44 -5.99
CA LEU A 91 3.94 4.55 -5.46
C LEU A 91 3.38 5.08 -4.13
N VAL A 92 4.22 5.53 -3.21
CA VAL A 92 3.76 6.08 -1.92
C VAL A 92 2.86 7.30 -2.14
N ARG A 93 3.23 8.21 -3.05
CA ARG A 93 2.41 9.37 -3.38
C ARG A 93 1.09 8.98 -4.04
N HIS A 94 1.10 7.98 -4.92
CA HIS A 94 -0.12 7.47 -5.56
C HIS A 94 -1.06 6.82 -4.55
N LEU A 95 -0.53 6.09 -3.57
CA LEU A 95 -1.32 5.54 -2.46
C LEU A 95 -1.98 6.65 -1.63
N ILE A 96 -1.24 7.71 -1.30
CA ILE A 96 -1.78 8.84 -0.51
C ILE A 96 -2.84 9.60 -1.30
N SER A 97 -2.62 9.85 -2.60
CA SER A 97 -3.58 10.57 -3.44
C SER A 97 -4.92 9.84 -3.55
N LEU A 98 -4.87 8.51 -3.46
CA LEU A 98 -6.04 7.64 -3.45
C LEU A 98 -6.62 7.42 -2.04
N GLY A 99 -6.05 8.03 -0.99
CA GLY A 99 -6.60 8.03 0.36
C GLY A 99 -6.22 6.84 1.23
N TRP A 100 -5.15 6.11 0.90
CA TRP A 100 -4.47 5.24 1.86
C TRP A 100 -3.55 6.05 2.78
N ASP A 101 -3.57 5.72 4.07
CA ASP A 101 -2.74 6.39 5.09
C ASP A 101 -1.73 5.45 5.76
N THR A 102 -1.95 4.14 5.67
CA THR A 102 -1.20 3.13 6.41
C THR A 102 -0.69 2.06 5.45
N LEU A 103 0.62 1.85 5.42
CA LEU A 103 1.22 0.61 4.89
C LEU A 103 1.30 -0.39 6.04
N GLU A 104 0.91 -1.64 5.78
CA GLU A 104 1.06 -2.74 6.73
C GLU A 104 1.76 -3.91 6.03
N VAL A 105 2.76 -4.52 6.67
CA VAL A 105 3.36 -5.76 6.18
C VAL A 105 3.16 -6.85 7.23
N HIS A 106 2.58 -7.96 6.81
CA HIS A 106 2.27 -9.11 7.64
C HIS A 106 2.88 -10.37 7.03
N ASP A 107 3.25 -11.31 7.90
CA ASP A 107 3.54 -12.67 7.50
C ASP A 107 2.22 -13.44 7.16
N LEU A 108 2.36 -14.68 6.70
CA LEU A 108 1.20 -15.50 6.34
C LEU A 108 0.47 -16.07 7.57
N VAL A 109 1.22 -16.44 8.61
CA VAL A 109 0.77 -17.30 9.71
C VAL A 109 0.49 -16.52 11.00
N GLY A 110 1.12 -15.36 11.21
CA GLY A 110 1.07 -14.60 12.45
C GLY A 110 0.04 -13.47 12.50
N PHE A 111 -0.20 -13.02 13.73
CA PHE A 111 -0.87 -11.74 14.03
C PHE A 111 0.09 -10.55 14.03
N ASN A 112 1.40 -10.82 13.85
CA ASN A 112 2.46 -9.82 13.92
C ASN A 112 2.60 -9.14 12.55
N GLY A 113 2.42 -7.83 12.55
CA GLY A 113 2.67 -6.99 11.40
C GLY A 113 3.34 -5.70 11.81
N VAL A 114 4.07 -5.11 10.88
CA VAL A 114 4.70 -3.79 11.03
C VAL A 114 3.94 -2.79 10.18
N LYS A 115 3.86 -1.54 10.66
CA LYS A 115 3.06 -0.50 10.03
C LYS A 115 3.80 0.81 9.94
N TRP A 116 3.48 1.59 8.92
CA TRP A 116 4.04 2.91 8.69
C TRP A 116 2.96 3.90 8.25
N ALA A 117 3.11 5.15 8.68
CA ALA A 117 2.32 6.25 8.16
C ALA A 117 2.87 6.67 6.79
N LEU A 118 2.10 6.45 5.72
CA LEU A 118 2.55 6.71 4.34
C LEU A 118 3.01 8.17 4.14
N LYS A 119 2.34 9.12 4.80
CA LYS A 119 2.67 10.56 4.74
C LYS A 119 4.12 10.89 5.11
N ASN A 120 4.75 10.08 5.97
CA ASN A 120 6.14 10.29 6.40
C ASN A 120 7.17 9.89 5.33
N HIS A 121 6.74 9.17 4.28
CA HIS A 121 7.62 8.63 3.23
C HIS A 121 7.38 9.30 1.86
N ALA A 122 6.42 10.21 1.76
CA ALA A 122 6.04 10.84 0.50
C ALA A 122 6.85 12.11 0.15
N LYS A 123 7.81 12.51 1.01
CA LYS A 123 8.59 13.76 0.89
C LYS A 123 7.69 14.98 0.59
N ILE A 124 6.56 15.07 1.29
CA ILE A 124 5.60 16.18 1.14
C ILE A 124 6.24 17.45 1.68
N GLY A 125 6.12 18.57 0.95
CA GLY A 125 6.59 19.88 1.41
C GLY A 125 8.03 20.25 1.01
N GLY A 126 8.74 19.43 0.25
CA GLY A 126 10.09 19.76 -0.24
C GLY A 126 10.19 20.89 -1.27
N TYR A 127 9.05 21.35 -1.81
CA TYR A 127 8.96 22.41 -2.84
C TYR A 127 8.08 23.61 -2.43
N LEU A 128 7.40 23.52 -1.29
CA LEU A 128 6.52 24.57 -0.78
C LEU A 128 7.07 25.00 0.58
N THR A 129 8.07 25.89 0.53
CA THR A 129 8.46 26.77 1.64
C THR A 129 7.64 28.04 1.57
#